data_AF-A0A972XNW2-F1
#
_entry.id   AF-A0A972XNW2-F1
#
_cell.length_a   1.000
_cell.length_b   1.000
_cell.length_c   1.000
_cell.angle_alpha   90.00
_cell.angle_beta   90.00
_cell.angle_gamma   90.00
#
_symmetry.space_group_name_H-M   'P 1'
#
loop_
_entity.id
_entity.type
_entity.pdbx_description
1 polymer ?
#
loop_
_entity_poly.entity_id
_entity_poly.type
_entity_poly.pdbx_seq_one_letter_code
_entity_poly.pdbx_strand_id
1 'polypeptide(L)'
;MEFDFTWLLLGFPVAFALGWLASRFDLRQLRIENRQAPKAYFRGLNFLLNEQQDQAIDAFIEAVQNDPDTSELHFALGNLFRRRGEYDRAVRVHEHLLSRGDLSQT
;
A
#
# COMPACT_ATOMS: atom_id res chain seq x y z
N MET A 1 -32.97 -37.97 25.05
CA MET A 1 -31.78 -37.62 24.25
C MET A 1 -30.75 -37.13 25.23
N GLU A 2 -29.80 -37.98 25.60
CA GLU A 2 -28.70 -37.59 26.50
C GLU A 2 -27.72 -36.77 25.68
N PHE A 3 -27.59 -35.48 26.00
CA PHE A 3 -26.57 -34.64 25.39
C PHE A 3 -25.22 -35.07 25.95
N ASP A 4 -24.40 -35.67 25.10
CA ASP A 4 -23.11 -36.22 25.46
C ASP A 4 -22.09 -35.07 25.58
N PHE A 5 -22.00 -34.49 26.79
CA PHE A 5 -21.16 -33.33 27.12
C PHE A 5 -19.68 -33.52 26.74
N THR A 6 -19.24 -34.77 26.64
CA THR A 6 -17.92 -35.18 26.19
C THR A 6 -17.57 -34.65 24.79
N TRP A 7 -18.54 -34.62 23.88
CA TRP A 7 -18.37 -34.10 22.52
C TRP A 7 -18.28 -32.57 22.47
N LEU A 8 -18.98 -31.87 23.34
CA LEU A 8 -18.85 -30.42 23.50
C LEU A 8 -17.49 -30.05 24.06
N LEU A 9 -17.01 -30.79 25.07
CA LEU A 9 -15.73 -30.54 25.74
C LEU A 9 -14.53 -30.73 24.79
N LEU A 10 -14.62 -31.66 23.84
CA LEU A 10 -13.60 -31.86 22.79
C LEU A 10 -13.84 -30.99 21.55
N GLY A 11 -15.10 -30.75 21.16
CA GLY A 11 -15.44 -30.00 19.96
C GLY A 11 -15.09 -28.52 20.05
N PHE A 12 -15.34 -27.89 21.20
CA PHE A 12 -15.01 -26.47 21.42
C PHE A 12 -13.51 -26.15 21.27
N PRO A 13 -12.57 -26.84 21.95
CA PRO A 13 -11.15 -26.54 21.81
C PRO A 13 -10.63 -26.85 20.42
N VAL A 14 -11.17 -27.86 19.72
CA VAL A 14 -10.81 -28.15 18.33
C VAL A 14 -11.29 -27.02 17.39
N ALA A 15 -12.54 -26.60 17.51
CA ALA A 15 -13.07 -25.48 16.73
C ALA A 15 -12.31 -24.17 17.02
N PHE A 16 -11.96 -23.91 18.27
CA PHE A 16 -11.16 -22.76 18.68
C PHE A 16 -9.73 -22.83 18.11
N ALA A 17 -9.07 -23.99 18.18
CA ALA A 17 -7.73 -24.18 17.62
C ALA A 17 -7.72 -24.00 16.10
N LEU A 18 -8.72 -24.54 15.39
CA LEU A 18 -8.86 -24.36 13.95
C LEU A 18 -9.14 -22.90 13.58
N GLY A 19 -10.02 -22.21 14.31
CA GLY A 19 -10.29 -20.78 14.11
C GLY A 19 -9.07 -19.90 14.40
N TRP A 20 -8.31 -20.21 15.45
CA TRP A 20 -7.06 -19.50 15.77
C TRP A 20 -5.98 -19.73 14.72
N LEU A 21 -5.84 -20.96 14.24
CA LEU A 21 -4.91 -21.30 13.16
C LEU A 21 -5.28 -20.55 11.88
N ALA A 22 -6.55 -20.60 11.47
CA ALA A 22 -7.08 -19.89 10.31
C ALA A 22 -6.89 -18.38 10.42
N SER A 23 -7.23 -17.78 11.57
CA SER A 23 -7.02 -16.35 11.85
C SER A 23 -5.54 -15.97 11.74
N ARG A 24 -4.62 -16.81 12.22
CA ARG A 24 -3.18 -16.57 12.11
C ARG A 24 -2.67 -16.60 10.67
N PHE A 25 -3.27 -17.40 9.80
CA PHE A 25 -2.97 -17.41 8.37
C PHE A 25 -3.61 -16.25 7.62
N ASP A 26 -4.87 -15.93 7.93
CA ASP A 26 -5.61 -14.82 7.33
C ASP A 26 -4.99 -13.45 7.65
N LEU A 27 -4.55 -13.27 8.90
CA LEU A 27 -3.75 -12.09 9.31
C LEU A 27 -2.42 -11.97 8.57
N ARG A 28 -1.83 -13.09 8.11
CA ARG A 28 -0.63 -13.03 7.27
C ARG A 28 -0.98 -12.64 5.84
N GLN A 29 -2.10 -13.12 5.31
CA GLN A 29 -2.57 -12.83 3.96
C GLN A 29 -2.96 -11.35 3.81
N LEU A 30 -3.77 -10.81 4.72
CA LEU A 30 -4.12 -9.38 4.75
C LEU A 30 -2.90 -8.46 4.96
N ARG A 31 -1.89 -8.95 5.70
CA ARG A 31 -0.64 -8.20 5.92
C ARG A 31 0.30 -8.22 4.72
N ILE A 32 0.16 -9.18 3.81
CA ILE A 32 0.96 -9.25 2.57
C ILE A 32 0.35 -8.34 1.50
N GLU A 33 -0.98 -8.28 1.43
CA GLU A 33 -1.70 -7.46 0.45
C GLU A 33 -1.56 -5.94 0.70
N ASN A 34 -1.48 -5.51 1.97
CA ASN A 34 -1.43 -4.09 2.34
C ASN A 34 0.01 -3.54 2.58
N ARG A 35 1.07 -4.25 2.17
CA ARG A 35 2.47 -3.92 2.55
C ARG A 35 3.42 -3.52 1.43
N GLN A 36 2.98 -3.46 0.18
CA GLN A 36 3.91 -3.12 -0.92
C GLN A 36 3.99 -1.61 -1.21
N ALA A 37 2.94 -0.82 -0.94
CA ALA A 37 2.94 0.64 -1.14
C ALA A 37 3.49 1.56 -0.01
N PRO A 38 3.68 1.18 1.27
CA PRO A 38 4.07 2.19 2.28
C PRO A 38 5.56 2.53 2.30
N LYS A 39 6.46 1.56 2.06
CA LYS A 39 7.88 1.73 2.43
C LYS A 39 8.63 2.73 1.55
N ALA A 40 8.42 2.69 0.23
CA ALA A 40 9.09 3.57 -0.72
C ALA A 40 8.53 5.00 -0.65
N TYR A 41 7.22 5.15 -0.47
CA TYR A 41 6.56 6.43 -0.21
C TYR A 41 7.14 7.13 1.03
N PHE A 42 7.19 6.42 2.16
CA PHE A 42 7.73 6.99 3.40
C PHE A 42 9.21 7.32 3.31
N ARG A 43 9.98 6.58 2.49
CA ARG A 43 11.38 6.90 2.21
C ARG A 43 11.50 8.24 1.48
N GLY A 44 10.71 8.47 0.43
CA GLY A 44 10.67 9.74 -0.31
C GLY A 44 10.25 10.92 0.59
N LEU A 45 9.26 10.71 1.46
CA LEU A 45 8.87 11.71 2.45
C LEU A 45 9.98 12.00 3.47
N ASN A 46 10.70 10.98 3.93
CA ASN A 46 11.82 11.19 4.85
C ASN A 46 12.92 12.03 4.20
N PHE A 47 13.23 11.81 2.92
CA PHE A 47 14.18 12.66 2.19
C PHE A 47 13.68 14.10 2.07
N LEU A 48 12.38 14.31 1.81
CA LEU A 48 11.79 15.64 1.80
C LEU A 48 11.89 16.36 3.15
N LEU A 49 11.66 15.65 4.26
CA LEU A 49 11.78 16.21 5.61
C LEU A 49 13.22 16.58 5.96
N ASN A 50 14.20 15.93 5.34
CA ASN A 50 15.62 16.23 5.48
C ASN A 50 16.15 17.17 4.39
N GLU A 51 15.26 17.83 3.62
CA GLU A 51 15.59 18.75 2.52
C GLU A 51 16.40 18.11 1.37
N GLN A 52 16.45 16.78 1.31
CA GLN A 52 17.16 15.99 0.30
C GLN A 52 16.26 15.75 -0.93
N GLN A 53 15.96 16.82 -1.67
CA GLN A 53 14.99 16.76 -2.78
C GLN A 53 15.38 15.79 -3.90
N ASP A 54 16.65 15.72 -4.30
CA ASP A 54 17.09 14.81 -5.36
C ASP A 54 16.87 13.33 -4.98
N GLN A 55 17.24 12.98 -3.75
CA GLN A 55 17.03 11.62 -3.23
C GLN A 55 15.54 11.30 -3.03
N ALA A 56 14.74 12.31 -2.70
CA ALA A 56 13.29 12.16 -2.65
C ALA A 56 12.71 11.82 -4.03
N ILE A 57 13.16 12.52 -5.09
CA ILE A 57 12.73 12.26 -6.46
C ILE A 57 13.06 10.81 -6.86
N ASP A 58 14.29 10.36 -6.63
CA ASP A 58 14.69 8.98 -6.95
C ASP A 58 13.85 7.95 -6.19
N ALA A 59 13.60 8.17 -4.90
CA ALA A 59 12.78 7.30 -4.07
C ALA A 59 11.31 7.25 -4.52
N PHE A 60 10.75 8.38 -4.97
CA PHE A 60 9.39 8.41 -5.51
C PHE A 60 9.30 7.79 -6.91
N ILE A 61 10.34 7.92 -7.76
CA ILE A 61 10.40 7.20 -9.04
C ILE A 61 10.41 5.69 -8.80
N GLU A 62 11.25 5.21 -7.87
CA GLU A 62 11.27 3.80 -7.46
C GLU A 62 9.89 3.36 -6.93
N ALA A 63 9.22 4.19 -6.14
CA ALA A 63 7.89 3.91 -5.62
C ALA A 63 6.84 3.77 -6.75
N VAL A 64 6.82 4.71 -7.71
CA VAL A 64 5.90 4.70 -8.85
C VAL A 64 6.14 3.49 -9.78
N GLN A 65 7.40 3.05 -9.92
CA GLN A 65 7.71 1.86 -10.72
C GLN A 65 7.21 0.56 -10.08
N ASN A 66 7.23 0.49 -8.75
CA ASN A 66 6.78 -0.68 -8.00
C ASN A 66 5.26 -0.74 -7.86
N ASP A 67 4.62 0.42 -7.70
CA ASP A 67 3.17 0.57 -7.63
C ASP A 67 2.73 1.72 -8.54
N PRO A 68 2.52 1.43 -9.83
CA PRO A 68 2.11 2.44 -10.79
C PRO A 68 0.71 2.99 -10.50
N ASP A 69 -0.14 2.28 -9.76
CA ASP A 69 -1.57 2.57 -9.66
C ASP A 69 -1.90 3.56 -8.54
N THR A 70 -0.92 3.86 -7.69
CA THR A 70 -1.10 4.80 -6.59
C THR A 70 -1.10 6.25 -7.07
N SER A 71 -2.26 6.91 -6.94
CA SER A 71 -2.46 8.32 -7.30
C SER A 71 -1.57 9.27 -6.47
N GLU A 72 -1.40 8.96 -5.19
CA GLU A 72 -0.66 9.73 -4.20
C GLU A 72 0.82 9.84 -4.56
N LEU A 73 1.40 8.77 -5.13
CA LEU A 73 2.77 8.76 -5.61
C LEU A 73 2.98 9.68 -6.81
N HIS A 74 2.03 9.66 -7.76
CA HIS A 74 2.04 10.55 -8.92
C HIS A 74 1.88 12.02 -8.49
N PHE A 75 1.01 12.31 -7.52
CA PHE A 75 0.88 13.66 -6.96
C PHE A 75 2.15 14.13 -6.24
N ALA A 76 2.76 13.28 -5.42
CA ALA A 76 4.01 13.62 -4.72
C ALA A 76 5.14 13.92 -5.70
N LEU A 77 5.32 13.07 -6.71
CA LEU A 77 6.34 13.23 -7.74
C LEU A 77 6.09 14.45 -8.64
N GLY A 78 4.84 14.69 -9.05
CA GLY A 78 4.47 15.89 -9.81
C GLY A 78 4.72 17.19 -9.04
N ASN A 79 4.40 17.22 -7.74
CA ASN A 79 4.66 18.38 -6.89
C ASN A 79 6.17 18.64 -6.72
N LEU A 80 6.98 17.58 -6.64
CA LEU A 80 8.44 17.68 -6.60
C LEU A 80 9.00 18.31 -7.88
N PHE A 81 8.59 17.83 -9.05
CA PHE A 81 9.01 18.43 -10.32
C PHE A 81 8.59 19.89 -10.43
N ARG A 82 7.39 20.23 -9.94
CA ARG A 82 6.93 21.62 -9.91
C ARG A 82 7.79 22.51 -9.01
N ARG A 83 8.21 22.02 -7.84
CA ARG A 83 9.11 22.76 -6.93
C ARG A 83 10.50 22.99 -7.51
N ARG A 84 10.96 22.07 -8.36
CA ARG A 84 12.25 22.15 -9.07
C ARG A 84 12.19 23.00 -10.35
N GLY A 85 11.00 23.44 -10.76
CA GLY A 85 10.78 24.16 -12.01
C GLY A 85 10.72 23.26 -13.26
N GLU A 86 10.67 21.94 -13.09
CA GLU A 86 10.58 20.95 -14.17
C GLU A 86 9.12 20.72 -14.57
N TYR A 87 8.44 21.78 -15.02
CA TYR A 87 7.01 21.75 -15.29
C TYR A 87 6.61 20.73 -16.35
N ASP A 88 7.42 20.54 -17.41
CA ASP A 88 7.16 19.54 -18.45
C ASP A 88 7.16 18.10 -17.90
N ARG A 89 7.99 17.82 -16.89
CA ARG A 89 8.00 16.51 -16.23
C ARG A 89 6.80 16.38 -15.30
N ALA A 90 6.44 17.43 -14.57
CA ALA A 90 5.26 17.44 -13.72
C ALA A 90 3.97 17.17 -14.53
N VAL A 91 3.81 17.83 -15.67
CA VAL A 91 2.67 17.64 -16.58
C VAL A 91 2.60 16.19 -17.04
N ARG A 92 3.70 15.63 -17.56
CA ARG A 92 3.73 14.22 -18.01
C ARG A 92 3.35 13.22 -16.91
N VAL A 93 3.79 13.46 -15.67
CA VAL A 93 3.43 12.61 -14.53
C VAL A 93 1.92 12.68 -14.25
N HIS A 94 1.32 13.87 -14.30
CA HIS A 94 -0.12 14.04 -14.11
C HIS A 94 -0.93 13.49 -15.30
N GLU A 95 -0.47 13.64 -16.53
CA GLU A 95 -1.11 13.08 -17.72
C GLU A 95 -1.11 11.55 -17.68
N HIS A 96 -0.02 10.93 -17.23
CA HIS A 96 0.05 9.47 -17.04
C HIS A 96 -0.92 8.98 -15.96
N LEU A 97 -1.22 9.81 -14.96
CA LEU A 97 -2.25 9.50 -13.97
C LEU A 97 -3.66 9.64 -14.57
N LEU A 98 -3.92 10.71 -15.33
CA LEU A 98 -5.22 11.01 -15.94
C LEU A 98 -5.60 10.07 -17.09
N SER A 99 -4.62 9.51 -17.80
CA SER A 99 -4.86 8.53 -18.87
C SER A 99 -5.40 7.20 -18.35
N ARG A 100 -5.31 6.96 -17.04
CA ARG A 100 -5.90 5.79 -16.39
C ARG A 100 -7.40 6.05 -16.25
N GLY A 101 -8.18 5.27 -17.00
CA GLY A 101 -9.64 5.43 -17.11
C GLY A 101 -10.41 5.42 -15.78
N ASP A 102 -9.79 4.95 -14.70
CA ASP A 102 -10.39 4.81 -13.37
C ASP A 102 -10.64 6.15 -12.64
N LEU A 103 -9.90 7.21 -12.99
CA LEU A 103 -10.08 8.55 -12.39
C LEU A 103 -11.01 9.47 -13.21
N SER A 104 -11.39 9.05 -14.42
CA SER A 104 -12.21 9.86 -15.34
C SER A 104 -13.72 9.77 -15.07
N GLN A 105 -14.15 8.97 -14.09
CA GLN A 105 -15.57 8.64 -13.83
C GLN A 105 -16.19 9.30 -12.58
N THR A 106 -15.53 10.27 -11.95
CA THR A 106 -16.14 11.10 -10.88
C THR A 106 -16.61 12.44 -11.42
#